data_AF-A0A2I0EKU1-F1
#
_entry.id   AF-A0A2I0EKU1-F1
#
_cell.length_a   1.000
_cell.length_b   1.000
_cell.length_c   1.000
_cell.angle_alpha   90.00
_cell.angle_beta   90.00
_cell.angle_gamma   90.00
#
_symmetry.space_group_name_H-M   'P 1'
#
loop_
_entity.id
_entity.type
_entity.pdbx_description
1 polymer ?
#
loop_
_entity_poly.entity_id
_entity_poly.type
_entity_poly.pdbx_seq_one_letter_code
_entity_poly.pdbx_strand_id
1 'polypeptide(L)'
;MWNKSLQTLMVSTIMAVGVSLSACNSNTESDTAAKEAGADNSEQTAAETSKAENPNANADLDGATAAQGTPVKYDIASWGTAKVTSLSIDELKKIQSAFGKVVSTDENSLDYASNPASKYRFMQDDAPYLDLIDSEKYLELGWYFANPTDSDKEKEISQNHAKKAYQLARQLMGDEGGKLVADMLGGQIAKNKTIGGQKVELAKCEFYSCMLVINKSAAQTADK
;
A
#
# COMPACT_ATOMS: atom_id res chain seq x y z
N MET A 1 -10.26 10.67 57.14
CA MET A 1 -9.41 9.49 57.39
C MET A 1 -9.94 8.32 56.58
N TRP A 2 -9.21 7.83 55.59
CA TRP A 2 -8.83 6.41 55.51
C TRP A 2 -7.76 6.22 54.44
N ASN A 3 -6.99 5.14 54.56
CA ASN A 3 -5.81 4.85 53.75
C ASN A 3 -5.97 3.47 53.12
N LYS A 4 -5.74 3.37 51.81
CA LYS A 4 -5.52 2.08 51.13
C LYS A 4 -4.34 2.20 50.17
N SER A 5 -3.15 2.04 50.72
CA SER A 5 -2.01 1.50 49.99
C SER A 5 -2.39 0.16 49.35
N LEU A 6 -1.88 -0.08 48.14
CA LEU A 6 -1.79 -1.40 47.53
C LEU A 6 -0.46 -1.44 46.77
N GLN A 7 0.35 -2.46 47.05
CA GLN A 7 1.76 -2.48 46.69
C GLN A 7 2.03 -3.10 45.33
N THR A 8 3.19 -2.75 44.78
CA THR A 8 3.77 -3.29 43.55
C THR A 8 3.87 -4.82 43.57
N LEU A 9 3.60 -5.45 42.43
CA LEU A 9 4.09 -6.79 42.13
C LEU A 9 4.65 -6.81 40.71
N MET A 10 5.98 -6.76 40.60
CA MET A 10 6.66 -7.02 39.33
C MET A 10 6.82 -8.53 39.16
N VAL A 11 6.38 -9.07 38.03
CA VAL A 11 6.80 -10.39 37.54
C VAL A 11 7.24 -10.23 36.10
N SER A 12 8.54 -10.25 35.86
CA SER A 12 9.14 -10.27 34.53
C SER A 12 9.21 -11.71 34.02
N THR A 13 8.63 -11.97 32.84
CA THR A 13 8.86 -13.23 32.10
C THR A 13 9.26 -12.89 30.67
N ILE A 14 10.56 -12.86 30.41
CA ILE A 14 11.11 -12.71 29.06
C ILE A 14 11.08 -14.10 28.40
N MET A 15 10.18 -14.31 27.42
CA MET A 15 10.27 -15.46 26.53
C MET A 15 10.92 -15.05 25.21
N ALA A 16 12.24 -15.24 25.11
CA ALA A 16 12.97 -15.11 23.86
C ALA A 16 12.79 -16.39 23.02
N VAL A 17 11.73 -16.44 22.21
CA VAL A 17 11.53 -17.54 21.24
C VAL A 17 12.35 -17.24 19.98
N GLY A 18 13.61 -17.69 19.98
CA GLY A 18 14.47 -17.60 18.80
C GLY A 18 14.04 -18.60 17.72
N VAL A 19 13.34 -18.13 16.69
CA VAL A 19 13.04 -18.94 15.51
C VAL A 19 14.27 -18.95 14.59
N SER A 20 15.02 -20.04 14.61
CA SER A 20 16.20 -20.22 13.78
C SER A 20 15.84 -20.34 12.29
N LEU A 21 16.60 -19.63 11.43
CA LEU A 21 16.43 -19.68 9.98
C LEU A 21 16.88 -21.02 9.41
N SER A 22 15.92 -21.90 9.11
CA SER A 22 16.17 -23.14 8.35
C SER A 22 16.39 -22.80 6.87
N ALA A 23 17.66 -22.69 6.46
CA ALA A 23 18.01 -22.58 5.05
C ALA A 23 17.83 -23.92 4.34
N CYS A 24 17.00 -23.95 3.29
CA CYS A 24 16.86 -25.13 2.43
C CYS A 24 18.10 -25.28 1.54
N ASN A 25 19.05 -26.11 1.96
CA ASN A 25 20.06 -26.69 1.07
C ASN A 25 19.73 -28.16 0.81
N SER A 26 20.02 -28.64 -0.40
CA SER A 26 19.59 -29.96 -0.86
C SER A 26 20.58 -31.09 -0.55
N ASN A 27 20.09 -32.32 -0.75
CA ASN A 27 20.80 -33.60 -0.94
C ASN A 27 21.07 -34.51 0.28
N THR A 28 20.38 -35.66 0.25
CA THR A 28 20.96 -37.03 0.42
C THR A 28 20.89 -37.77 1.79
N GLU A 29 20.27 -38.96 1.71
CA GLU A 29 20.40 -40.21 2.52
C GLU A 29 20.04 -40.28 4.02
N SER A 30 18.80 -40.74 4.27
CA SER A 30 18.37 -41.98 4.99
C SER A 30 19.10 -42.60 6.20
N ASP A 31 18.27 -43.29 7.02
CA ASP A 31 18.56 -44.22 8.13
C ASP A 31 19.03 -43.60 9.47
N THR A 32 18.64 -44.09 10.66
CA THR A 32 18.01 -45.38 11.03
C THR A 32 16.81 -45.20 12.01
N ALA A 33 15.95 -46.22 12.12
CA ALA A 33 14.64 -46.21 12.80
C ALA A 33 14.62 -46.35 14.34
N ALA A 34 13.44 -46.04 14.92
CA ALA A 34 12.92 -46.67 16.14
C ALA A 34 11.37 -46.82 16.05
N LYS A 35 10.84 -47.93 16.60
CA LYS A 35 9.40 -48.27 16.72
C LYS A 35 8.87 -47.80 18.10
N GLU A 36 7.63 -47.98 18.58
CA GLU A 36 6.36 -48.65 18.19
C GLU A 36 5.24 -47.86 18.97
N ALA A 37 3.91 -48.04 18.92
CA ALA A 37 3.00 -49.00 18.30
C ALA A 37 1.57 -48.40 18.18
N GLY A 38 0.68 -49.04 17.41
CA GLY A 38 -0.77 -48.76 17.44
C GLY A 38 -1.45 -49.08 16.11
N ALA A 39 -2.44 -49.98 16.11
CA ALA A 39 -3.18 -50.37 14.91
C ALA A 39 -4.68 -50.15 15.11
N ASP A 40 -5.38 -49.77 14.04
CA ASP A 40 -6.77 -50.16 13.82
C ASP A 40 -7.03 -50.39 12.32
N ASN A 41 -8.11 -51.08 11.98
CA ASN A 41 -8.28 -51.77 10.70
C ASN A 41 -9.61 -51.43 10.02
N SER A 42 -9.58 -51.05 8.73
CA SER A 42 -10.78 -50.97 7.87
C SER A 42 -10.39 -51.02 6.40
N GLU A 43 -11.25 -51.65 5.60
CA GLU A 43 -10.97 -52.02 4.21
C GLU A 43 -11.22 -50.85 3.24
N GLN A 44 -10.36 -50.71 2.23
CA GLN A 44 -10.60 -49.80 1.10
C GLN A 44 -10.85 -50.62 -0.17
N THR A 45 -12.13 -50.77 -0.53
CA THR A 45 -12.56 -51.46 -1.75
C THR A 45 -12.08 -50.70 -2.99
N ALA A 46 -11.46 -51.41 -3.94
CA ALA A 46 -11.10 -50.83 -5.22
C ALA A 46 -12.36 -50.58 -6.07
N ALA A 47 -12.55 -49.35 -6.52
CA ALA A 47 -13.53 -48.98 -7.53
C ALA A 47 -12.81 -48.69 -8.85
N GLU A 48 -13.09 -49.48 -9.88
CA GLU A 48 -12.54 -49.26 -11.22
C GLU A 48 -13.12 -47.98 -11.83
N THR A 49 -12.30 -46.95 -12.04
CA THR A 49 -12.71 -45.75 -12.78
C THR A 49 -12.45 -45.91 -14.28
N SER A 50 -13.49 -45.65 -15.06
CA SER A 50 -13.53 -45.89 -16.51
C SER A 50 -12.43 -45.17 -17.29
N LYS A 51 -11.90 -45.84 -18.32
CA LYS A 51 -11.02 -45.25 -19.33
C LYS A 51 -11.73 -44.11 -20.07
N ALA A 52 -11.49 -42.87 -19.65
CA ALA A 52 -11.74 -41.68 -20.46
C ALA A 52 -10.51 -41.39 -21.34
N GLU A 53 -10.73 -41.17 -22.64
CA GLU A 53 -9.63 -40.89 -23.58
C GLU A 53 -9.23 -39.41 -23.52
N ASN A 54 -7.94 -39.12 -23.74
CA ASN A 54 -7.32 -37.83 -23.42
C ASN A 54 -6.81 -37.10 -24.68
N PRO A 55 -7.61 -36.20 -25.28
CA PRO A 55 -7.23 -35.46 -26.48
C PRO A 55 -6.73 -34.03 -26.17
N ASN A 56 -5.62 -33.89 -25.42
CA ASN A 56 -4.57 -32.88 -25.65
C ASN A 56 -3.47 -32.91 -24.57
N ALA A 57 -2.61 -33.93 -24.61
CA ALA A 57 -1.34 -33.94 -23.88
C ALA A 57 -0.27 -33.07 -24.58
N ASN A 58 -0.56 -31.76 -24.72
CA ASN A 58 0.39 -30.70 -25.07
C ASN A 58 -0.29 -29.33 -24.86
N ALA A 59 -0.55 -29.00 -23.59
CA ALA A 59 -0.75 -27.61 -23.21
C ALA A 59 0.63 -26.94 -23.17
N ASP A 60 0.90 -26.06 -24.13
CA ASP A 60 2.08 -25.19 -24.09
C ASP A 60 1.94 -24.20 -22.93
N LEU A 61 2.73 -24.41 -21.88
CA LEU A 61 2.76 -23.55 -20.69
C LEU A 61 3.75 -22.39 -20.81
N ASP A 62 4.64 -22.41 -21.81
CA ASP A 62 5.66 -21.38 -22.05
C ASP A 62 5.18 -20.32 -23.07
N GLY A 63 4.23 -20.67 -23.95
CA GLY A 63 3.66 -19.81 -24.99
C GLY A 63 2.75 -18.67 -24.53
N ALA A 64 2.59 -18.46 -23.22
CA ALA A 64 1.71 -17.43 -22.65
C ALA A 64 2.30 -16.01 -22.76
N THR A 65 2.37 -15.46 -23.99
CA THR A 65 2.78 -14.07 -24.22
C THR A 65 1.78 -13.10 -23.60
N ALA A 66 2.05 -12.63 -22.38
CA ALA A 66 1.26 -11.60 -21.72
C ALA A 66 1.10 -10.39 -22.63
N ALA A 67 -0.14 -9.95 -22.86
CA ALA A 67 -0.44 -8.87 -23.77
C ALA A 67 0.28 -7.59 -23.32
N GLN A 68 1.22 -7.11 -24.15
CA GLN A 68 1.98 -5.89 -23.85
C GLN A 68 1.09 -4.67 -24.05
N GLY A 69 0.31 -4.36 -23.01
CA GLY A 69 -0.56 -3.20 -22.97
C GLY A 69 0.21 -1.88 -23.08
N THR A 70 -0.48 -0.82 -23.47
CA THR A 70 0.14 0.51 -23.63
C THR A 70 0.20 1.23 -22.28
N PRO A 71 1.39 1.62 -21.78
CA PRO A 71 1.52 2.36 -20.53
C PRO A 71 0.79 3.71 -20.55
N VAL A 72 0.29 4.13 -19.38
CA VAL A 72 -0.39 5.42 -19.22
C VAL A 72 0.57 6.58 -19.50
N LYS A 73 0.15 7.51 -20.36
CA LYS A 73 0.86 8.76 -20.62
C LYS A 73 0.24 9.85 -19.75
N TYR A 74 1.02 10.46 -18.87
CA TYR A 74 0.57 11.57 -18.03
C TYR A 74 1.04 12.91 -18.62
N ASP A 75 0.10 13.74 -19.06
CA ASP A 75 0.39 15.08 -19.60
C ASP A 75 0.66 16.10 -18.47
N ILE A 76 1.74 15.89 -17.74
CA ILE A 76 2.17 16.76 -16.63
C ILE A 76 2.32 18.22 -17.09
N ALA A 77 2.73 18.44 -18.35
CA ALA A 77 3.04 19.76 -18.89
C ALA A 77 1.82 20.70 -18.91
N SER A 78 0.61 20.19 -19.20
CA SER A 78 -0.60 21.02 -19.14
C SER A 78 -1.10 21.30 -17.71
N TRP A 79 -0.70 20.49 -16.73
CA TRP A 79 -1.21 20.57 -15.35
C TRP A 79 -0.58 21.71 -14.53
N GLY A 80 0.67 22.09 -14.82
CA GLY A 80 1.43 23.09 -14.05
C GLY A 80 1.06 24.56 -14.31
N THR A 81 0.25 24.83 -15.33
CA THR A 81 0.03 26.18 -15.89
C THR A 81 -0.73 27.15 -14.99
N ALA A 82 -1.62 26.65 -14.11
CA ALA A 82 -2.38 27.48 -13.18
C ALA A 82 -1.58 27.83 -11.92
N LYS A 83 -1.79 29.03 -11.37
CA LYS A 83 -1.41 29.34 -9.98
C LYS A 83 -2.28 28.55 -9.01
N VAL A 84 -1.70 28.14 -7.88
CA VAL A 84 -2.38 27.43 -6.80
C VAL A 84 -2.44 28.28 -5.53
N THR A 85 -3.50 28.11 -4.74
CA THR A 85 -3.58 28.66 -3.38
C THR A 85 -2.87 27.71 -2.42
N SER A 86 -1.89 28.22 -1.67
CA SER A 86 -1.19 27.44 -0.64
C SER A 86 -2.14 26.95 0.44
N LEU A 87 -1.88 25.74 0.96
CA LEU A 87 -2.59 25.12 2.08
C LEU A 87 -1.58 24.67 3.13
N SER A 88 -1.90 24.83 4.42
CA SER A 88 -1.11 24.18 5.47
C SER A 88 -1.49 22.69 5.59
N ILE A 89 -0.52 21.85 5.94
CA ILE A 89 -0.66 20.40 6.09
C ILE A 89 -1.68 19.99 7.17
N ASP A 90 -1.93 20.87 8.15
CA ASP A 90 -2.91 20.68 9.22
C ASP A 90 -4.35 21.06 8.80
N GLU A 91 -4.55 21.70 7.64
CA GLU A 91 -5.86 22.17 7.18
C GLU A 91 -6.71 21.09 6.50
N LEU A 92 -6.86 19.94 7.17
CA LEU A 92 -7.52 18.72 6.64
C LEU A 92 -8.83 19.00 5.88
N LYS A 93 -9.69 19.90 6.36
CA LYS A 93 -10.97 20.22 5.68
C LYS A 93 -10.79 20.97 4.35
N LYS A 94 -9.74 21.80 4.21
CA LYS A 94 -9.39 22.43 2.92
C LYS A 94 -8.70 21.42 2.00
N ILE A 95 -7.81 20.59 2.54
CA ILE A 95 -7.13 19.50 1.83
C ILE A 95 -8.15 18.54 1.22
N GLN A 96 -9.10 18.04 2.03
CA GLN A 96 -10.24 17.24 1.57
C GLN A 96 -10.99 17.95 0.44
N SER A 97 -11.40 19.21 0.65
CA SER A 97 -12.18 19.98 -0.33
C SER A 97 -11.44 20.22 -1.67
N ALA A 98 -10.12 20.33 -1.64
CA ALA A 98 -9.29 20.48 -2.85
C ALA A 98 -9.07 19.15 -3.59
N PHE A 99 -8.97 18.03 -2.85
CA PHE A 99 -8.82 16.69 -3.41
C PHE A 99 -10.13 16.14 -4.02
N GLY A 100 -11.27 16.53 -3.43
CA GLY A 100 -12.60 16.32 -4.01
C GLY A 100 -13.72 16.23 -2.97
N LYS A 101 -14.83 15.58 -3.35
CA LYS A 101 -15.88 15.21 -2.40
C LYS A 101 -15.52 13.88 -1.75
N VAL A 102 -15.45 13.84 -0.42
CA VAL A 102 -15.40 12.59 0.35
C VAL A 102 -16.70 11.81 0.12
N VAL A 103 -16.57 10.53 -0.25
CA VAL A 103 -17.68 9.59 -0.48
C VAL A 103 -17.96 8.77 0.77
N SER A 104 -16.92 8.26 1.43
CA SER A 104 -17.00 7.53 2.69
C SER A 104 -15.76 7.75 3.55
N THR A 105 -15.89 7.47 4.85
CA THR A 105 -14.83 7.57 5.86
C THR A 105 -14.74 6.25 6.62
N ASP A 106 -13.52 5.77 6.85
CA ASP A 106 -13.19 4.72 7.80
C ASP A 106 -12.32 5.29 8.92
N GLU A 107 -12.84 5.31 10.14
CA GLU A 107 -12.17 5.85 11.33
C GLU A 107 -11.30 4.81 12.07
N ASN A 108 -11.24 3.57 11.56
CA ASN A 108 -10.49 2.44 12.13
C ASN A 108 -9.30 2.02 11.24
N SER A 109 -8.89 2.88 10.32
CA SER A 109 -7.74 2.66 9.44
C SER A 109 -6.41 2.84 10.17
N LEU A 110 -5.32 2.47 9.48
CA LEU A 110 -3.95 2.63 9.95
C LEU A 110 -3.14 3.50 8.98
N ASP A 111 -2.20 4.27 9.51
CA ASP A 111 -1.22 5.02 8.74
C ASP A 111 -0.01 4.18 8.30
N TYR A 112 0.88 4.79 7.52
CA TYR A 112 2.15 4.26 7.00
C TYR A 112 3.04 3.60 8.07
N ALA A 113 2.92 3.98 9.34
CA ALA A 113 3.67 3.43 10.47
C ALA A 113 2.77 2.68 11.48
N SER A 114 1.59 2.23 11.03
CA SER A 114 0.61 1.43 11.79
C SER A 114 0.03 2.13 13.03
N ASN A 115 -0.02 3.46 13.06
CA ASN A 115 -0.78 4.21 14.08
C ASN A 115 -2.26 4.34 13.64
N PRO A 116 -3.22 4.51 14.57
CA PRO A 116 -4.62 4.76 14.23
C PRO A 116 -4.80 6.01 13.36
N ALA A 117 -5.63 5.90 12.32
CA ALA A 117 -5.82 6.95 11.32
C ALA A 117 -7.25 6.94 10.73
N SER A 118 -7.70 8.11 10.27
CA SER A 118 -8.92 8.24 9.47
C SER A 118 -8.61 8.15 7.98
N LYS A 119 -9.24 7.20 7.29
CA LYS A 119 -9.17 7.06 5.83
C LYS A 119 -10.42 7.63 5.16
N TYR A 120 -10.22 8.58 4.26
CA TYR A 120 -11.27 9.24 3.47
C TYR A 120 -11.20 8.77 2.01
N ARG A 121 -12.28 8.17 1.50
CA ARG A 121 -12.39 7.73 0.09
C ARG A 121 -12.99 8.84 -0.77
N PHE A 122 -12.48 9.04 -1.98
CA PHE A 122 -12.94 10.07 -2.94
C PHE A 122 -13.51 9.49 -4.24
N MET A 123 -13.87 8.19 -4.21
CA MET A 123 -14.44 7.40 -5.28
C MET A 123 -15.57 6.51 -4.74
N GLN A 124 -16.37 5.92 -5.65
CA GLN A 124 -17.30 4.83 -5.29
C GLN A 124 -16.54 3.52 -5.13
N ASP A 125 -17.07 2.55 -4.37
CA ASP A 125 -16.31 1.36 -3.99
C ASP A 125 -15.88 0.46 -5.17
N ASP A 126 -16.64 0.42 -6.28
CA ASP A 126 -16.30 -0.30 -7.51
C ASP A 126 -15.39 0.50 -8.48
N ALA A 127 -14.80 1.62 -8.05
CA ALA A 127 -13.97 2.48 -8.90
C ALA A 127 -12.49 2.45 -8.47
N PRO A 128 -11.54 2.64 -9.41
CA PRO A 128 -10.12 2.78 -9.09
C PRO A 128 -9.87 3.80 -7.98
N TYR A 129 -9.08 3.44 -6.98
CA TYR A 129 -9.07 4.13 -5.70
C TYR A 129 -8.38 5.51 -5.73
N LEU A 130 -8.89 6.40 -4.86
CA LEU A 130 -8.35 7.71 -4.55
C LEU A 130 -8.65 7.99 -3.07
N ASP A 131 -7.62 7.95 -2.25
CA ASP A 131 -7.72 7.95 -0.79
C ASP A 131 -6.84 9.05 -0.17
N LEU A 132 -7.32 9.61 0.94
CA LEU A 132 -6.51 10.41 1.86
C LEU A 132 -6.53 9.73 3.22
N ILE A 133 -5.37 9.41 3.79
CA ILE A 133 -5.26 8.90 5.17
C ILE A 133 -4.68 10.02 6.05
N ASP A 134 -5.29 10.24 7.20
CA ASP A 134 -4.94 11.30 8.15
C ASP A 134 -4.71 10.71 9.55
N SER A 135 -3.50 10.94 10.10
CA SER A 135 -3.15 10.61 11.49
C SER A 135 -2.52 11.82 12.19
N GLU A 136 -2.18 11.68 13.47
CA GLU A 136 -1.43 12.68 14.23
C GLU A 136 -0.10 13.07 13.54
N LYS A 137 0.55 12.11 12.90
CA LYS A 137 1.93 12.26 12.37
C LYS A 137 1.97 12.40 10.86
N TYR A 138 1.04 11.79 10.13
CA TYR A 138 1.09 11.72 8.68
C TYR A 138 -0.18 12.24 8.00
N LEU A 139 0.03 12.78 6.81
CA LEU A 139 -0.97 12.92 5.76
C LEU A 139 -0.50 12.06 4.58
N GLU A 140 -1.36 11.19 4.08
CA GLU A 140 -1.04 10.29 2.98
C GLU A 140 -2.03 10.43 1.83
N LEU A 141 -1.50 10.60 0.62
CA LEU A 141 -2.27 10.58 -0.62
C LEU A 141 -2.00 9.23 -1.30
N GLY A 142 -3.05 8.40 -1.44
CA GLY A 142 -2.99 7.13 -2.15
C GLY A 142 -3.89 7.15 -3.39
N TRP A 143 -3.39 6.69 -4.54
CA TRP A 143 -4.24 6.54 -5.72
C TRP A 143 -3.81 5.41 -6.65
N TYR A 144 -4.77 4.90 -7.42
CA TYR A 144 -4.54 3.85 -8.40
C TYR A 144 -3.65 4.32 -9.55
N PHE A 145 -2.61 3.53 -9.85
CA PHE A 145 -1.68 3.73 -10.97
C PHE A 145 -1.97 2.67 -12.04
N ALA A 146 -2.71 3.05 -13.09
CA ALA A 146 -3.31 2.07 -13.99
C ALA A 146 -2.28 1.19 -14.72
N ASN A 147 -2.60 -0.09 -14.80
CA ASN A 147 -1.84 -1.12 -15.49
C ASN A 147 -1.86 -0.84 -17.02
N PRO A 148 -0.74 -1.03 -17.74
CA PRO A 148 -0.72 -0.98 -19.19
C PRO A 148 -1.85 -1.79 -19.89
N THR A 149 -2.36 -2.87 -19.29
CA THR A 149 -3.47 -3.67 -19.86
C THR A 149 -4.89 -3.18 -19.52
N ASP A 150 -5.06 -2.18 -18.67
CA ASP A 150 -6.39 -1.69 -18.25
C ASP A 150 -7.22 -1.10 -19.41
N SER A 151 -8.53 -0.95 -19.22
CA SER A 151 -9.36 -0.20 -20.17
C SER A 151 -9.01 1.28 -20.19
N ASP A 152 -9.32 1.96 -21.31
CA ASP A 152 -9.07 3.40 -21.44
C ASP A 152 -9.81 4.22 -20.37
N LYS A 153 -10.96 3.74 -19.87
CA LYS A 153 -11.73 4.36 -18.78
C LYS A 153 -10.99 4.28 -17.44
N GLU A 154 -10.38 3.15 -17.11
CA GLU A 154 -9.60 2.99 -15.87
C GLU A 154 -8.32 3.82 -15.91
N LYS A 155 -7.69 3.90 -17.09
CA LYS A 155 -6.54 4.77 -17.37
C LYS A 155 -6.91 6.24 -17.26
N GLU A 156 -8.05 6.67 -17.80
CA GLU A 156 -8.58 8.03 -17.65
C GLU A 156 -8.84 8.38 -16.17
N ILE A 157 -9.41 7.45 -15.39
CA ILE A 157 -9.63 7.63 -13.95
C ILE A 157 -8.27 7.77 -13.22
N SER A 158 -7.28 6.92 -13.52
CA SER A 158 -5.92 7.01 -12.95
C SER A 158 -5.22 8.32 -13.31
N GLN A 159 -5.34 8.81 -14.55
CA GLN A 159 -4.84 10.13 -14.97
C GLN A 159 -5.51 11.28 -14.21
N ASN A 160 -6.83 11.23 -14.01
CA ASN A 160 -7.55 12.24 -13.24
C ASN A 160 -7.18 12.23 -11.75
N HIS A 161 -6.96 11.05 -11.16
CA HIS A 161 -6.46 10.90 -9.79
C HIS A 161 -5.05 11.45 -9.63
N ALA A 162 -4.14 11.09 -10.54
CA ALA A 162 -2.77 11.60 -10.59
C ALA A 162 -2.75 13.14 -10.74
N LYS A 163 -3.67 13.72 -11.51
CA LYS A 163 -3.83 15.17 -11.67
C LYS A 163 -4.28 15.87 -10.39
N LYS A 164 -5.21 15.27 -9.62
CA LYS A 164 -5.61 15.76 -8.30
C LYS A 164 -4.44 15.71 -7.30
N ALA A 165 -3.70 14.60 -7.28
CA ALA A 165 -2.52 14.45 -6.43
C ALA A 165 -1.44 15.49 -6.77
N TYR A 166 -1.17 15.73 -8.05
CA TYR A 166 -0.28 16.79 -8.52
C TYR A 166 -0.75 18.19 -8.08
N GLN A 167 -2.04 18.49 -8.21
CA GLN A 167 -2.61 19.78 -7.79
C GLN A 167 -2.51 19.98 -6.27
N LEU A 168 -2.89 18.99 -5.45
CA LEU A 168 -2.80 19.07 -3.99
C LEU A 168 -1.33 19.12 -3.53
N ALA A 169 -0.43 18.36 -4.15
CA ALA A 169 1.01 18.46 -3.88
C ALA A 169 1.55 19.87 -4.17
N ARG A 170 1.09 20.54 -5.24
CA ARG A 170 1.43 21.96 -5.49
C ARG A 170 0.86 22.91 -4.45
N GLN A 171 -0.30 22.62 -3.86
CA GLN A 171 -0.87 23.44 -2.79
C GLN A 171 -0.13 23.28 -1.46
N LEU A 172 0.45 22.10 -1.18
CA LEU A 172 1.17 21.80 0.06
C LEU A 172 2.68 22.12 0.02
N MET A 173 3.29 22.08 -1.17
CA MET A 173 4.75 22.12 -1.39
C MET A 173 5.17 23.05 -2.56
N GLY A 174 4.27 23.86 -3.11
CA GLY A 174 4.56 24.69 -4.28
C GLY A 174 4.96 23.86 -5.52
N ASP A 175 5.67 24.48 -6.46
CA ASP A 175 6.04 23.81 -7.72
C ASP A 175 6.97 22.60 -7.52
N GLU A 176 7.70 22.52 -6.40
CA GLU A 176 8.47 21.32 -6.03
C GLU A 176 7.56 20.11 -5.74
N GLY A 177 6.37 20.32 -5.16
CA GLY A 177 5.37 19.27 -4.98
C GLY A 177 4.78 18.77 -6.30
N GLY A 178 4.58 19.67 -7.25
CA GLY A 178 4.20 19.29 -8.62
C GLY A 178 5.28 18.46 -9.29
N LYS A 179 6.54 18.89 -9.18
CA LYS A 179 7.68 18.12 -9.68
C LYS A 179 7.79 16.75 -9.00
N LEU A 180 7.57 16.65 -7.68
CA LEU A 180 7.59 15.38 -6.95
C LEU A 180 6.59 14.37 -7.54
N VAL A 181 5.33 14.76 -7.75
CA VAL A 181 4.32 13.86 -8.34
C VAL A 181 4.65 13.51 -9.79
N ALA A 182 5.24 14.43 -10.56
CA ALA A 182 5.73 14.14 -11.90
C ALA A 182 6.87 13.10 -11.90
N ASP A 183 7.85 13.25 -11.00
CA ASP A 183 8.96 12.32 -10.83
C ASP A 183 8.47 10.94 -10.35
N MET A 184 7.50 10.88 -9.43
CA MET A 184 6.84 9.63 -9.00
C MET A 184 6.20 8.87 -10.17
N LEU A 185 5.42 9.57 -11.01
CA LEU A 185 4.77 8.98 -12.19
C LEU A 185 5.78 8.57 -13.27
N GLY A 186 6.97 9.18 -13.27
CA GLY A 186 8.14 8.74 -14.02
C GLY A 186 8.93 7.58 -13.39
N GLY A 187 8.41 6.96 -12.32
CA GLY A 187 9.02 5.82 -11.63
C GLY A 187 10.13 6.16 -10.63
N GLN A 188 10.33 7.44 -10.28
CA GLN A 188 11.30 7.83 -9.25
C GLN A 188 10.74 7.66 -7.84
N ILE A 189 11.63 7.41 -6.89
CA ILE A 189 11.29 7.27 -5.47
C ILE A 189 11.96 8.39 -4.67
N ALA A 190 11.17 9.15 -3.92
CA ALA A 190 11.68 9.98 -2.83
C ALA A 190 11.44 9.28 -1.50
N LYS A 191 12.41 9.38 -0.58
CA LYS A 191 12.31 8.86 0.78
C LYS A 191 13.09 9.75 1.74
N ASN A 192 12.52 10.08 2.89
CA ASN A 192 13.11 10.91 3.95
C ASN A 192 13.73 12.24 3.45
N LYS A 193 12.98 13.04 2.67
CA LYS A 193 13.45 14.32 2.10
C LYS A 193 12.52 15.48 2.46
N THR A 194 13.08 16.68 2.65
CA THR A 194 12.28 17.91 2.67
C THR A 194 12.08 18.40 1.23
N ILE A 195 10.83 18.69 0.84
CA ILE A 195 10.42 19.16 -0.49
C ILE A 195 9.34 20.21 -0.29
N GLY A 196 9.51 21.41 -0.85
CA GLY A 196 8.57 22.52 -0.69
C GLY A 196 8.32 22.94 0.77
N GLY A 197 9.28 22.71 1.66
CA GLY A 197 9.17 22.89 3.12
C GLY A 197 8.54 21.71 3.88
N GLN A 198 7.84 20.79 3.21
CA GLN A 198 7.24 19.61 3.85
C GLN A 198 8.24 18.45 3.95
N LYS A 199 8.18 17.68 5.03
CA LYS A 199 8.98 16.44 5.16
C LYS A 199 8.24 15.26 4.52
N VAL A 200 8.73 14.82 3.37
CA VAL A 200 8.25 13.63 2.65
C VAL A 200 8.99 12.39 3.17
N GLU A 201 8.28 11.48 3.83
CA GLU A 201 8.87 10.22 4.31
C GLU A 201 8.99 9.22 3.16
N LEU A 202 7.99 9.16 2.28
CA LEU A 202 7.96 8.28 1.12
C LEU A 202 7.11 8.88 0.00
N ALA A 203 7.59 8.81 -1.24
CA ALA A 203 6.82 9.14 -2.43
C ALA A 203 7.24 8.22 -3.58
N LYS A 204 6.30 7.44 -4.14
CA LYS A 204 6.56 6.48 -5.23
C LYS A 204 5.29 6.09 -6.00
N CYS A 205 5.47 5.53 -7.19
CA CYS A 205 4.45 4.75 -7.91
C CYS A 205 5.02 3.39 -8.33
N GLU A 206 4.41 2.29 -7.86
CA GLU A 206 4.81 0.90 -8.14
C GLU A 206 3.61 -0.05 -7.91
N PHE A 207 3.61 -1.24 -8.52
CA PHE A 207 2.59 -2.30 -8.28
C PHE A 207 1.13 -1.80 -8.32
N TYR A 208 0.83 -0.96 -9.30
CA TYR A 208 -0.48 -0.32 -9.52
C TYR A 208 -0.97 0.64 -8.41
N SER A 209 -0.04 1.08 -7.56
CA SER A 209 -0.25 2.03 -6.48
C SER A 209 0.69 3.23 -6.57
N CYS A 210 0.15 4.44 -6.47
CA CYS A 210 0.91 5.62 -6.11
C CYS A 210 0.63 6.00 -4.64
N MET A 211 1.69 6.37 -3.91
CA MET A 211 1.64 6.76 -2.51
C MET A 211 2.59 7.93 -2.25
N LEU A 212 2.08 8.97 -1.57
CA LEU A 212 2.84 10.12 -1.06
C LEU A 212 2.53 10.30 0.43
N VAL A 213 3.53 10.10 1.29
CA VAL A 213 3.49 10.20 2.76
C VAL A 213 4.22 11.45 3.22
N ILE A 214 3.49 12.37 3.85
CA ILE A 214 4.01 13.64 4.37
C ILE A 214 3.93 13.63 5.91
N ASN A 215 5.03 13.96 6.58
CA ASN A 215 5.11 14.08 8.03
C ASN A 215 4.71 15.49 8.50
N LYS A 216 3.60 15.57 9.24
CA LYS A 216 3.05 16.80 9.84
C LYS A 216 3.91 17.32 10.98
N SER A 217 4.46 16.42 11.80
CA SER A 217 5.21 16.75 13.02
C SER A 217 6.45 17.61 12.75
N ALA A 218 7.03 17.53 11.54
CA ALA A 218 8.15 18.36 11.12
C ALA A 218 7.78 19.86 10.98
N ALA A 219 6.55 20.18 10.53
CA ALA A 219 6.08 21.56 10.44
C ALA A 219 5.96 22.18 11.85
N GLN A 220 5.44 21.42 12.80
CA GLN A 220 5.27 21.84 14.21
C GLN A 220 6.58 22.05 14.98
N THR A 221 7.73 21.75 14.37
CA THR A 221 9.07 22.05 14.91
C THR A 221 9.75 23.30 14.30
N ALA A 222 9.11 23.98 13.35
CA ALA A 222 9.64 25.23 12.78
C ALA A 222 9.23 26.50 13.56
N ASP A 223 8.11 26.44 14.30
CA ASP A 223 7.54 27.58 15.06
C ASP A 223 7.88 27.54 16.57
N LYS A 224 9.09 27.11 16.94
CA LYS A 224 9.56 26.98 18.34
C LYS A 224 11.01 27.43 18.55
#